data_AF-A0A821C3B3-F1
#
_entry.id   AF-A0A821C3B3-F1
#
_cell.length_a   1.000
_cell.length_b   1.000
_cell.length_c   1.000
_cell.angle_alpha   90.00
_cell.angle_beta   90.00
_cell.angle_gamma   90.00
#
_symmetry.space_group_name_H-M   'P 1'
#
loop_
_entity.id
_entity.type
_entity.pdbx_description
1 polymer ?
#
loop_
_entity_poly.entity_id
_entity_poly.type
_entity_poly.pdbx_seq_one_letter_code
_entity_poly.pdbx_strand_id
1 'polypeptide(L)'
;MAGHVSGASTRITSLCKKAFYTHCIAHSLDLAMQDLTRTSSSVSIALNMTNDIVNFMRESPKRLNLLDTLSGLDSYTKLKPLCPTRWTVRSSSLNVFLIKYSLVKNALTEINLEGGRVAPKANGHLIFSATEEVSCALQRVENNLQDILCAGQTLTRYVMRIKTNECFTIFYEGVRDEAKLLTNEPSLPRTRKPPSRFVDSLPTSLSYESICDLYHDEYFEIINNILNSLDSRFKQSIFPLLCKVEQFILSTANGTQVCDDAKK
;
A
#
# COMPACT_ATOMS: atom_id res chain seq x y z
N MET A 1 2.08 -13.72 -15.95
CA MET A 1 3.45 -14.13 -16.36
C MET A 1 3.87 -15.48 -15.78
N ALA A 2 3.47 -15.85 -14.56
CA ALA A 2 3.91 -17.07 -13.84
C ALA A 2 3.02 -18.33 -14.00
N GLY A 3 1.96 -18.29 -14.82
CA GLY A 3 0.95 -19.34 -14.82
C GLY A 3 1.50 -20.70 -15.23
N HIS A 4 1.24 -21.74 -14.44
CA HIS A 4 1.83 -23.08 -14.64
C HIS A 4 1.47 -23.73 -15.99
N VAL A 5 0.29 -23.43 -16.56
CA VAL A 5 -0.21 -24.07 -17.79
C VAL A 5 0.20 -23.31 -19.07
N SER A 6 0.06 -21.99 -19.09
CA SER A 6 0.26 -21.18 -20.30
C SER A 6 1.02 -19.87 -20.05
N GLY A 7 1.63 -19.72 -18.87
CA GLY A 7 2.43 -18.57 -18.50
C GLY A 7 3.66 -18.42 -19.38
N ALA A 8 4.07 -17.17 -19.59
CA ALA A 8 5.30 -16.84 -20.31
C ALA A 8 6.52 -17.55 -19.69
N SER A 9 6.58 -17.65 -18.35
CA SER A 9 7.63 -18.40 -17.66
C SER A 9 7.66 -19.87 -18.09
N THR A 10 6.53 -20.58 -18.03
CA THR A 10 6.42 -21.99 -18.44
C THR A 10 6.86 -22.19 -19.88
N ARG A 11 6.43 -21.30 -20.79
CA ARG A 11 6.82 -21.37 -22.21
C ARG A 11 8.33 -21.18 -22.39
N ILE A 12 8.93 -20.19 -21.72
CA ILE A 12 10.37 -19.93 -21.78
C ILE A 12 11.16 -21.10 -21.19
N THR A 13 10.75 -21.63 -20.03
CA THR A 13 11.42 -22.76 -19.38
C THR A 13 11.28 -24.06 -20.19
N SER A 14 10.18 -24.22 -20.94
CA SER A 14 10.01 -25.36 -21.85
C SER A 14 11.00 -25.35 -23.02
N LEU A 15 11.37 -24.15 -23.50
CA LEU A 15 12.37 -23.97 -24.56
C LEU A 15 13.79 -24.00 -24.02
N CYS A 16 14.01 -23.42 -22.84
CA CYS A 16 15.31 -23.35 -22.18
C CYS A 16 15.19 -23.80 -20.73
N LYS A 17 15.54 -25.06 -20.44
CA LYS A 17 15.51 -25.63 -19.08
C LYS A 17 16.43 -24.92 -18.08
N LYS A 18 17.42 -24.16 -18.57
CA LYS A 18 18.33 -23.34 -17.76
C LYS A 18 17.79 -21.94 -17.45
N ALA A 19 16.66 -21.54 -18.04
CA ALA A 19 16.04 -20.26 -17.77
C ALA A 19 15.40 -20.26 -16.38
N PHE A 20 15.83 -19.35 -15.52
CA PHE A 20 15.25 -19.14 -14.20
C PHE A 20 14.05 -18.21 -14.26
N TYR A 21 13.03 -18.52 -13.49
CA TYR A 21 11.90 -17.63 -13.28
C TYR A 21 12.05 -16.88 -11.96
N THR A 22 11.89 -15.56 -12.00
CA THR A 22 11.72 -14.71 -10.82
C THR A 22 10.67 -13.65 -11.11
N HIS A 23 9.95 -13.22 -10.08
CA HIS A 23 9.04 -12.10 -10.21
C HIS A 23 9.82 -10.78 -10.29
N CYS A 24 9.43 -9.92 -11.23
CA CYS A 24 9.93 -8.54 -11.27
C CYS A 24 9.71 -7.88 -9.90
N ILE A 25 10.76 -7.30 -9.32
CA ILE A 25 10.74 -6.83 -7.93
C ILE A 25 9.80 -5.63 -7.77
N ALA A 26 9.65 -4.77 -8.79
CA ALA A 26 8.63 -3.73 -8.80
C ALA A 26 7.20 -4.31 -8.79
N HIS A 27 6.96 -5.42 -9.51
CA HIS A 27 5.69 -6.13 -9.48
C HIS A 27 5.47 -6.85 -8.14
N SER A 28 6.53 -7.41 -7.55
CA SER A 28 6.50 -8.00 -6.20
C SER A 28 6.08 -6.98 -5.15
N LEU A 29 6.62 -5.76 -5.20
CA LEU A 29 6.21 -4.67 -4.31
C LEU A 29 4.74 -4.29 -4.52
N ASP A 30 4.31 -4.19 -5.78
CA ASP A 30 2.91 -3.90 -6.11
C ASP A 30 1.94 -4.98 -5.59
N LEU A 31 2.31 -6.26 -5.72
CA LEU A 31 1.54 -7.37 -5.16
C LEU A 31 1.52 -7.34 -3.62
N ALA A 32 2.60 -6.94 -2.97
CA ALA A 32 2.62 -6.78 -1.50
C ALA A 32 1.62 -5.72 -1.03
N MET A 33 1.52 -4.62 -1.78
CA MET A 33 0.53 -3.57 -1.51
C MET A 33 -0.90 -4.02 -1.81
N GLN A 34 -1.10 -4.82 -2.86
CA GLN A 34 -2.41 -5.42 -3.14
C GLN A 34 -2.86 -6.34 -2.01
N ASP A 35 -1.97 -7.20 -1.51
CA ASP A 35 -2.31 -8.14 -0.44
C ASP A 35 -2.71 -7.42 0.85
N LEU A 36 -1.99 -6.35 1.22
CA LEU A 36 -2.34 -5.49 2.35
C LEU A 36 -3.80 -5.00 2.29
N THR A 37 -4.23 -4.59 1.10
CA THR A 37 -5.55 -3.96 0.93
C THR A 37 -6.68 -4.97 0.82
N ARG A 38 -6.32 -6.25 0.63
CA ARG A 38 -7.24 -7.38 0.76
C ARG A 38 -7.38 -7.82 2.22
N THR A 39 -6.32 -7.70 3.02
CA THR A 39 -6.34 -8.13 4.42
C THR A 39 -6.92 -7.09 5.36
N SER A 40 -6.65 -5.80 5.15
CA SER A 40 -7.25 -4.72 5.96
C SER A 40 -8.51 -4.16 5.32
N SER A 41 -9.64 -4.39 6.00
CA SER A 41 -10.93 -3.84 5.60
C SER A 41 -10.97 -2.31 5.66
N SER A 42 -10.38 -1.68 6.68
CA SER A 42 -10.36 -0.23 6.82
C SER A 42 -9.58 0.45 5.70
N VAL A 43 -8.40 -0.09 5.35
CA VAL A 43 -7.60 0.40 4.22
C VAL A 43 -8.37 0.22 2.91
N SER A 44 -8.98 -0.94 2.69
CA SER A 44 -9.78 -1.20 1.48
C SER A 44 -10.94 -0.22 1.33
N ILE A 45 -11.72 -0.03 2.40
CA ILE A 45 -12.88 0.87 2.43
C ILE A 45 -12.45 2.30 2.14
N ALA A 46 -11.39 2.80 2.79
CA ALA A 46 -10.96 4.17 2.61
C ALA A 46 -10.45 4.46 1.18
N LEU A 47 -9.74 3.51 0.57
CA LEU A 47 -9.23 3.66 -0.80
C LEU A 47 -10.34 3.59 -1.83
N ASN A 48 -11.27 2.64 -1.67
CA ASN A 48 -12.45 2.54 -2.53
C ASN A 48 -13.28 3.82 -2.44
N MET A 49 -13.56 4.29 -1.21
CA MET A 49 -14.30 5.52 -1.00
C MET A 49 -13.62 6.74 -1.61
N THR A 50 -12.30 6.87 -1.44
CA THR A 50 -11.53 7.97 -2.04
C THR A 50 -11.65 7.93 -3.56
N ASN A 51 -11.50 6.75 -4.16
CA ASN A 51 -11.62 6.59 -5.60
C ASN A 51 -13.04 6.91 -6.11
N ASP A 52 -14.07 6.48 -5.40
CA ASP A 52 -15.47 6.74 -5.74
C ASP A 52 -15.79 8.24 -5.69
N ILE A 53 -15.35 8.94 -4.62
CA ILE A 53 -15.52 10.39 -4.51
C ILE A 53 -14.79 11.11 -5.64
N VAL A 54 -13.53 10.74 -5.91
CA VAL A 54 -12.75 11.38 -6.97
C VAL A 54 -13.39 11.16 -8.34
N ASN A 55 -13.90 9.96 -8.62
CA ASN A 55 -14.59 9.69 -9.88
C ASN A 55 -15.90 10.46 -9.97
N PHE A 56 -16.71 10.48 -8.90
CA PHE A 56 -17.93 11.28 -8.83
C PHE A 56 -17.69 12.76 -9.12
N MET A 57 -16.63 13.35 -8.55
CA MET A 57 -16.27 14.74 -8.82
C MET A 57 -15.85 14.94 -10.29
N ARG A 58 -15.10 14.00 -10.86
CA ARG A 58 -14.58 14.10 -12.24
C ARG A 58 -15.59 13.79 -13.33
N GLU A 59 -16.67 13.07 -13.02
CA GLU A 59 -17.77 12.78 -13.95
C GLU A 59 -18.52 14.03 -14.44
N SER A 60 -18.38 15.16 -13.74
CA SER A 60 -19.04 16.41 -14.11
C SER A 60 -18.08 17.60 -14.06
N PRO A 61 -17.84 18.29 -15.19
CA PRO A 61 -17.07 19.53 -15.21
C PRO A 61 -17.62 20.61 -14.27
N LYS A 62 -18.93 20.62 -14.03
CA LYS A 62 -19.57 21.53 -13.06
C LYS A 62 -19.09 21.27 -11.62
N ARG A 63 -18.95 20.00 -11.23
CA ARG A 63 -18.47 19.61 -9.89
C ARG A 63 -16.99 19.95 -9.70
N LEU A 64 -16.18 19.82 -10.75
CA LEU A 64 -14.78 20.26 -10.73
C LEU A 64 -14.68 21.79 -10.61
N ASN A 65 -15.45 22.54 -11.40
CA ASN A 65 -15.48 24.00 -11.31
C ASN A 65 -15.94 24.48 -9.92
N LEU A 66 -16.88 23.79 -9.29
CA LEU A 66 -17.29 24.08 -7.92
C LEU A 66 -16.11 23.96 -6.94
N LEU A 67 -15.33 22.89 -7.07
CA LEU A 67 -14.14 22.69 -6.23
C LEU A 67 -13.08 23.78 -6.45
N ASP A 68 -12.85 24.18 -7.70
CA ASP A 68 -11.92 25.25 -8.04
C ASP A 68 -12.41 26.60 -7.47
N THR A 69 -13.72 26.88 -7.56
CA THR A 69 -14.36 28.06 -6.98
C THR A 69 -14.18 28.12 -5.46
N LEU A 70 -14.42 27.01 -4.77
CA LEU A 70 -14.24 26.91 -3.31
C LEU A 70 -12.77 27.04 -2.89
N SER A 71 -11.83 26.69 -3.76
CA SER A 71 -10.40 26.81 -3.47
C SER A 71 -9.84 28.22 -3.65
N GLY A 72 -10.57 29.13 -4.32
CA GLY A 72 -10.17 30.52 -4.54
C GLY A 72 -8.98 30.72 -5.49
N LEU A 73 -8.43 29.66 -6.10
CA LEU A 73 -7.33 29.68 -7.06
C LEU A 73 -7.44 28.52 -8.05
N ASP A 74 -6.86 28.69 -9.24
CA ASP A 74 -6.51 27.55 -10.11
C ASP A 74 -5.51 26.66 -9.39
N SER A 75 -6.01 25.59 -8.77
CA SER A 75 -5.18 24.70 -7.98
C SER A 75 -4.28 23.88 -8.90
N TYR A 76 -2.96 24.09 -8.80
CA TYR A 76 -1.93 23.36 -9.55
C TYR A 76 -1.99 21.83 -9.36
N THR A 77 -2.64 21.33 -8.31
CA THR A 77 -2.78 19.90 -8.00
C THR A 77 -4.22 19.41 -8.20
N LYS A 78 -4.56 18.98 -9.42
CA LYS A 78 -5.89 18.42 -9.73
C LYS A 78 -6.15 17.09 -9.00
N LEU A 79 -7.40 16.84 -8.61
CA LEU A 79 -7.82 15.52 -8.09
C LEU A 79 -7.54 14.44 -9.13
N LYS A 80 -6.89 13.35 -8.70
CA LYS A 80 -6.50 12.23 -9.57
C LYS A 80 -7.13 10.95 -9.04
N PRO A 81 -7.75 10.13 -9.92
CA PRO A 81 -8.26 8.82 -9.52
C PRO A 81 -7.10 7.94 -9.08
N LEU A 82 -7.38 6.97 -8.20
CA LEU A 82 -6.37 6.01 -7.79
C LEU A 82 -6.09 5.05 -8.95
N CYS A 83 -4.82 4.74 -9.21
CA CYS A 83 -4.47 3.80 -10.27
C CYS A 83 -5.03 2.40 -9.93
N PRO A 84 -5.89 1.78 -10.75
CA PRO A 84 -6.58 0.53 -10.39
C PRO A 84 -5.63 -0.63 -10.14
N THR A 85 -4.54 -0.70 -10.91
CA THR A 85 -3.64 -1.84 -10.94
C THR A 85 -2.27 -1.57 -10.32
N ARG A 86 -1.83 -0.31 -10.23
CA ARG A 86 -0.51 0.05 -9.71
C ARG A 86 -0.66 0.77 -8.37
N TRP A 87 -0.52 0.02 -7.29
CA TRP A 87 -0.78 0.47 -5.93
C TRP A 87 0.33 1.35 -5.37
N THR A 88 1.57 1.14 -5.82
CA THR A 88 2.74 1.92 -5.38
C THR A 88 2.74 3.37 -5.84
N VAL A 89 1.85 3.77 -6.75
CA VAL A 89 1.75 5.16 -7.26
C VAL A 89 0.50 5.90 -6.76
N ARG A 90 -0.25 5.31 -5.83
CA ARG A 90 -1.50 5.90 -5.32
C ARG A 90 -1.24 7.03 -4.32
N SER A 91 -0.06 7.09 -3.73
CA SER A 91 0.31 7.97 -2.62
C SER A 91 0.18 9.44 -2.98
N SER A 92 0.76 9.86 -4.10
CA SER A 92 0.60 11.21 -4.62
C SER A 92 -0.86 11.60 -4.85
N SER A 93 -1.71 10.67 -5.29
CA SER A 93 -3.14 10.92 -5.50
C SER A 93 -3.91 11.03 -4.17
N LEU A 94 -3.57 10.18 -3.19
CA LEU A 94 -4.12 10.24 -1.83
C LEU A 94 -3.72 11.53 -1.11
N ASN A 95 -2.47 11.96 -1.24
CA ASN A 95 -1.98 13.20 -0.65
C ASN A 95 -2.78 14.41 -1.16
N VAL A 96 -2.98 14.48 -2.48
CA VAL A 96 -3.80 15.53 -3.10
C VAL A 96 -5.24 15.49 -2.59
N PHE A 97 -5.83 14.30 -2.43
CA PHE A 97 -7.17 14.15 -1.88
C PHE A 97 -7.27 14.64 -0.43
N LEU A 98 -6.30 14.30 0.41
CA LEU A 98 -6.28 14.71 1.83
C LEU A 98 -6.10 16.20 2.00
N ILE A 99 -5.16 16.81 1.27
CA ILE A 99 -4.97 18.27 1.25
C ILE A 99 -6.28 18.97 0.86
N LYS A 100 -7.05 18.38 -0.06
CA LYS A 100 -8.31 18.93 -0.56
C LYS A 100 -9.55 18.41 0.19
N TYR A 101 -9.39 17.62 1.25
CA TYR A 101 -10.51 16.89 1.84
C TYR A 101 -11.61 17.82 2.35
N SER A 102 -11.24 18.94 2.99
CA SER A 102 -12.20 19.96 3.45
C SER A 102 -12.99 20.58 2.29
N LEU A 103 -12.31 20.93 1.20
CA LEU A 103 -12.94 21.48 -0.02
C LEU A 103 -13.87 20.46 -0.68
N VAL A 104 -13.43 19.20 -0.77
CA VAL A 104 -14.25 18.10 -1.30
C VAL A 104 -15.49 17.88 -0.42
N LYS A 105 -15.34 17.89 0.90
CA LYS A 105 -16.46 17.80 1.86
C LYS A 105 -17.46 18.96 1.67
N ASN A 106 -16.98 20.19 1.51
CA ASN A 106 -17.83 21.35 1.28
C ASN A 106 -18.56 21.25 -0.07
N ALA A 107 -17.85 20.90 -1.14
CA ALA A 107 -18.44 20.69 -2.47
C ALA A 107 -19.51 19.59 -2.44
N LEU A 108 -19.24 18.45 -1.80
CA LEU A 108 -20.22 17.38 -1.62
C LEU A 108 -21.42 17.83 -0.79
N THR A 109 -21.22 18.69 0.22
CA THR A 109 -22.30 19.25 1.03
C THR A 109 -23.19 20.17 0.21
N GLU A 110 -22.62 21.05 -0.61
CA GLU A 110 -23.36 21.93 -1.52
C GLU A 110 -24.13 21.14 -2.58
N ILE A 111 -23.50 20.14 -3.20
CA ILE A 111 -24.16 19.23 -4.14
C ILE A 111 -25.31 18.48 -3.47
N ASN A 112 -25.15 18.06 -2.21
CA ASN A 112 -26.16 17.34 -1.44
C ASN A 112 -27.33 18.26 -0.99
N LEU A 113 -27.06 19.54 -0.75
CA LEU A 113 -28.11 20.55 -0.50
C LEU A 113 -28.99 20.79 -1.74
N GLU A 114 -28.47 20.51 -2.94
CA GLU A 114 -29.24 20.49 -4.20
C GLU A 114 -29.82 19.10 -4.57
N GLY A 115 -29.48 18.04 -3.83
CA GLY A 115 -30.03 16.70 -4.02
C GLY A 115 -29.31 15.57 -3.27
N GLY A 116 -29.91 15.11 -2.17
CA GLY A 116 -30.02 13.69 -1.77
C GLY A 116 -28.76 12.84 -1.51
N ARG A 117 -28.27 12.90 -0.25
CA ARG A 117 -27.45 12.01 0.61
C ARG A 117 -26.29 11.19 0.03
N VAL A 118 -25.08 11.41 0.58
CA VAL A 118 -24.11 10.35 0.94
C VAL A 118 -23.27 10.77 2.18
N ALA A 119 -22.95 9.82 3.08
CA ALA A 119 -22.18 10.00 4.31
C ALA A 119 -20.68 9.65 4.14
N PRO A 120 -19.72 10.32 4.81
CA PRO A 120 -18.30 10.03 4.66
C PRO A 120 -17.62 9.35 5.85
N LYS A 121 -16.68 8.43 5.57
CA LYS A 121 -15.59 8.01 6.48
C LYS A 121 -14.32 7.71 5.68
N ALA A 122 -13.24 8.45 5.93
CA ALA A 122 -11.93 8.29 5.27
C ALA A 122 -10.84 7.98 6.31
N ASN A 123 -9.85 7.14 5.96
CA ASN A 123 -8.59 6.92 6.68
C ASN A 123 -7.53 6.22 5.80
N GLY A 124 -6.34 6.83 5.62
CA GLY A 124 -5.14 6.08 5.18
C GLY A 124 -4.19 6.82 4.23
N HIS A 125 -3.07 7.34 4.75
CA HIS A 125 -2.06 8.06 3.96
C HIS A 125 -0.61 7.54 4.10
N LEU A 126 -0.22 7.03 5.27
CA LEU A 126 1.21 6.91 5.59
C LEU A 126 1.95 5.76 4.89
N ILE A 127 1.27 4.64 4.62
CA ILE A 127 1.92 3.46 4.03
C ILE A 127 2.24 3.67 2.55
N PHE A 128 1.42 4.45 1.86
CA PHE A 128 1.57 4.68 0.43
C PHE A 128 2.82 5.53 0.13
N SER A 129 3.06 6.60 0.89
CA SER A 129 4.19 7.52 0.66
C SER A 129 5.54 6.80 0.57
N ALA A 130 5.86 5.96 1.55
CA ALA A 130 7.12 5.21 1.58
C ALA A 130 7.27 4.20 0.42
N THR A 131 6.16 3.66 -0.10
CA THR A 131 6.20 2.73 -1.25
C THR A 131 6.35 3.41 -2.61
N GLU A 132 5.99 4.68 -2.73
CA GLU A 132 6.16 5.46 -3.97
C GLU A 132 7.64 5.76 -4.20
N GLU A 133 8.37 6.15 -3.14
CA GLU A 133 9.82 6.39 -3.21
C GLU A 133 10.60 5.15 -3.65
N VAL A 134 10.25 3.99 -3.10
CA VAL A 134 10.88 2.71 -3.46
C VAL A 134 10.48 2.29 -4.87
N SER A 135 9.21 2.46 -5.26
CA SER A 135 8.75 2.17 -6.62
C SER A 135 9.46 3.04 -7.67
N CYS A 136 9.70 4.32 -7.37
CA CYS A 136 10.50 5.22 -8.22
C CYS A 136 11.96 4.77 -8.28
N ALA A 137 12.55 4.35 -7.17
CA ALA A 137 13.89 3.80 -7.15
C ALA A 137 13.97 2.54 -8.01
N LEU A 138 13.09 1.55 -7.80
CA LEU A 138 13.07 0.25 -8.50
C LEU A 138 12.89 0.34 -10.03
N GLN A 139 12.35 1.46 -10.54
CA GLN A 139 12.08 1.66 -11.97
C GLN A 139 13.19 2.43 -12.70
N ARG A 140 14.28 2.81 -12.02
CA ARG A 140 15.44 3.44 -12.66
C ARG A 140 16.19 2.45 -13.54
N VAL A 141 16.62 2.92 -14.71
CA VAL A 141 17.31 2.13 -15.76
C VAL A 141 18.69 1.64 -15.31
N GLU A 142 19.29 2.31 -14.32
CA GLU A 142 20.68 2.10 -13.89
C GLU A 142 20.84 1.10 -12.75
N ASN A 143 19.75 0.57 -12.18
CA ASN A 143 19.88 -0.28 -11.00
C ASN A 143 20.36 -1.68 -11.37
N ASN A 144 21.33 -2.16 -10.59
CA ASN A 144 21.68 -3.57 -10.54
C ASN A 144 20.77 -4.31 -9.52
N LEU A 145 20.77 -5.65 -9.53
CA LEU A 145 19.93 -6.46 -8.65
C LEU A 145 20.26 -6.22 -7.17
N GLN A 146 21.54 -6.00 -6.84
CA GLN A 146 21.98 -5.67 -5.49
C GLN A 146 21.38 -4.35 -4.97
N ASP A 147 21.33 -3.31 -5.79
CA ASP A 147 20.72 -2.01 -5.46
C ASP A 147 19.22 -2.16 -5.20
N ILE A 148 18.56 -2.96 -6.04
CA ILE A 148 17.13 -3.27 -5.92
C ILE A 148 16.83 -4.03 -4.61
N LEU A 149 17.65 -5.02 -4.27
CA LEU A 149 17.50 -5.77 -3.01
C LEU A 149 17.81 -4.87 -1.80
N CYS A 150 18.80 -3.98 -1.91
CA CYS A 150 19.13 -3.00 -0.88
C CYS A 150 17.97 -2.00 -0.64
N ALA A 151 17.31 -1.54 -1.70
CA ALA A 151 16.12 -0.69 -1.61
C ALA A 151 14.96 -1.43 -0.92
N GLY A 152 14.72 -2.69 -1.26
CA GLY A 152 13.75 -3.56 -0.57
C GLY A 152 14.05 -3.74 0.91
N GLN A 153 15.31 -4.00 1.26
CA GLN A 153 15.74 -4.09 2.66
C GLN A 153 15.58 -2.76 3.41
N THR A 154 15.79 -1.64 2.72
CA THR A 154 15.61 -0.30 3.29
C THR A 154 14.14 -0.02 3.60
N LEU A 155 13.23 -0.43 2.71
CA LEU A 155 11.79 -0.42 2.99
C LEU A 155 11.45 -1.30 4.20
N THR A 156 11.96 -2.54 4.25
CA THR A 156 11.73 -3.44 5.39
C THR A 156 12.23 -2.83 6.70
N ARG A 157 13.41 -2.21 6.70
CA ARG A 157 13.95 -1.50 7.88
C ARG A 157 13.08 -0.32 8.28
N TYR A 158 12.60 0.47 7.32
CA TYR A 158 11.67 1.56 7.60
C TYR A 158 10.35 1.05 8.22
N VAL A 159 9.75 0.01 7.63
CA VAL A 159 8.50 -0.58 8.14
C VAL A 159 8.70 -1.18 9.54
N MET A 160 9.87 -1.77 9.81
CA MET A 160 10.23 -2.23 11.16
C MET A 160 10.38 -1.07 12.16
N ARG A 161 10.92 0.09 11.72
CA ARG A 161 11.08 1.26 12.59
C ARG A 161 9.75 1.89 13.00
N ILE A 162 8.72 1.80 12.15
CA ILE A 162 7.38 2.29 12.50
C ILE A 162 6.57 1.26 13.30
N LYS A 163 7.03 0.01 13.42
CA LYS A 163 6.42 -1.05 14.22
C LYS A 163 6.74 -0.91 15.71
N THR A 164 6.50 0.26 16.29
CA THR A 164 6.68 0.50 17.73
C THR A 164 5.45 1.17 18.32
N ASN A 165 5.27 1.02 19.63
CA ASN A 165 4.18 1.66 20.34
C ASN A 165 4.29 3.19 20.27
N GLU A 166 5.51 3.74 20.32
CA GLU A 166 5.72 5.19 20.20
C GLU A 166 5.25 5.71 18.84
N CYS A 167 5.61 5.02 17.74
CA CYS A 167 5.16 5.40 16.41
C CYS A 167 3.64 5.25 16.25
N PHE A 168 3.04 4.21 16.84
CA PHE A 168 1.59 4.09 16.88
C PHE A 168 0.95 5.27 17.62
N THR A 169 1.44 5.65 18.80
CA THR A 169 0.89 6.76 19.57
C THR A 169 0.96 8.07 18.80
N ILE A 170 2.13 8.38 18.21
CA ILE A 170 2.30 9.58 17.38
C ILE A 170 1.34 9.58 16.19
N PHE A 171 1.19 8.44 15.52
CA PHE A 171 0.26 8.29 14.40
C PHE A 171 -1.19 8.50 14.84
N TYR A 172 -1.60 7.79 15.90
CA TYR A 172 -2.96 7.79 16.39
C TYR A 172 -3.39 9.17 16.89
N GLU A 173 -2.54 9.84 17.67
CA GLU A 173 -2.79 11.20 18.15
C GLU A 173 -2.86 12.20 16.98
N GLY A 174 -1.92 12.13 16.03
CA GLY A 174 -1.92 12.99 14.85
C GLY A 174 -3.20 12.84 14.01
N VAL A 175 -3.62 11.59 13.72
CA VAL A 175 -4.86 11.33 12.99
C VAL A 175 -6.08 11.80 13.79
N ARG A 176 -6.11 11.55 15.10
CA ARG A 176 -7.21 11.99 15.96
C ARG A 176 -7.34 13.51 15.96
N ASP A 177 -6.23 14.23 16.05
CA ASP A 177 -6.21 15.69 16.04
C ASP A 177 -6.70 16.28 14.72
N GLU A 178 -6.26 15.74 13.59
CA GLU A 178 -6.77 16.15 12.26
C GLU A 178 -8.25 15.81 12.08
N ALA A 179 -8.70 14.65 12.60
CA ALA A 179 -10.07 14.18 12.43
C ALA A 179 -11.09 14.94 13.29
N LYS A 180 -10.68 15.61 14.39
CA LYS A 180 -11.58 16.34 15.32
C LYS A 180 -12.52 17.32 14.61
N LEU A 181 -12.04 18.00 13.57
CA LEU A 181 -12.81 18.99 12.82
C LEU A 181 -13.54 18.38 11.61
N LEU A 182 -13.26 17.12 11.28
CA LEU A 182 -13.69 16.48 10.04
C LEU A 182 -14.84 15.49 10.27
N THR A 183 -14.79 14.71 11.34
CA THR A 183 -15.72 13.60 11.61
C THR A 183 -16.05 13.47 13.10
N ASN A 184 -17.18 12.82 13.41
CA ASN A 184 -17.53 12.45 14.78
C ASN A 184 -16.53 11.44 15.36
N GLU A 185 -16.48 11.35 16.70
CA GLU A 185 -15.65 10.35 17.36
C GLU A 185 -16.01 8.92 16.91
N PRO A 186 -15.00 8.06 16.73
CA PRO A 186 -15.22 6.66 16.39
C PRO A 186 -15.99 5.94 17.51
N SER A 187 -16.62 4.82 17.18
CA SER A 187 -17.35 3.97 18.11
C SER A 187 -16.92 2.52 17.94
N LEU A 188 -16.84 1.75 19.02
CA LEU A 188 -16.51 0.32 18.95
C LEU A 188 -17.49 -0.43 18.03
N PRO A 189 -17.00 -1.40 17.23
CA PRO A 189 -17.85 -2.27 16.42
C PRO A 189 -18.86 -3.00 17.30
N ARG A 190 -20.09 -3.12 16.81
CA ARG A 190 -21.14 -3.83 17.54
C ARG A 190 -20.83 -5.31 17.60
N THR A 191 -20.48 -5.83 18.78
CA THR A 191 -20.30 -7.27 19.01
C THR A 191 -21.65 -7.97 18.94
N ARG A 192 -21.81 -8.88 17.98
CA ARG A 192 -22.99 -9.76 17.94
C ARG A 192 -22.74 -10.93 18.88
N LYS A 193 -23.65 -11.13 19.86
CA LYS A 193 -23.61 -12.36 20.66
C LYS A 193 -23.83 -13.56 19.74
N PRO A 194 -22.99 -14.61 19.84
CA PRO A 194 -23.22 -15.83 19.08
C PRO A 194 -24.59 -16.41 19.46
N PRO A 195 -25.31 -17.06 18.53
CA PRO A 195 -26.57 -17.73 18.83
C PRO A 195 -26.38 -18.75 19.95
N SER A 196 -27.35 -18.86 20.88
CA SER A 196 -27.21 -19.65 22.12
C SER A 196 -26.78 -21.10 21.90
N ARG A 197 -27.09 -21.67 20.72
CA ARG A 197 -26.74 -23.04 20.33
C ARG A 197 -25.25 -23.29 20.09
N PHE A 198 -24.43 -22.23 20.00
CA PHE A 198 -23.01 -22.32 19.66
C PHE A 198 -22.07 -21.73 20.74
N VAL A 199 -22.59 -21.41 21.92
CA VAL A 199 -21.83 -20.72 22.98
C VAL A 199 -20.71 -21.60 23.55
N ASP A 200 -20.92 -22.91 23.61
CA ASP A 200 -19.96 -23.85 24.22
C ASP A 200 -18.79 -24.24 23.30
N SER A 201 -18.79 -23.79 22.03
CA SER A 201 -17.81 -24.24 21.02
C SER A 201 -17.09 -23.12 20.27
N LEU A 202 -17.44 -21.85 20.51
CA LEU A 202 -16.75 -20.72 19.86
C LEU A 202 -15.72 -20.08 20.79
N PRO A 203 -14.57 -19.66 20.24
CA PRO A 203 -13.68 -18.75 20.96
C PRO A 203 -14.46 -17.52 21.42
N THR A 204 -14.18 -17.06 22.64
CA THR A 204 -14.67 -15.77 23.16
C THR A 204 -14.44 -14.70 22.09
N SER A 205 -15.50 -14.04 21.63
CA SER A 205 -15.35 -12.98 20.63
C SER A 205 -14.40 -11.93 21.18
N LEU A 206 -13.35 -11.56 20.43
CA LEU A 206 -12.45 -10.46 20.77
C LEU A 206 -13.30 -9.22 21.10
N SER A 207 -13.30 -8.85 22.38
CA SER A 207 -13.99 -7.67 22.88
C SER A 207 -12.91 -6.66 23.21
N TYR A 208 -12.94 -5.52 22.53
CA TYR A 208 -12.04 -4.42 22.78
C TYR A 208 -12.59 -3.55 23.90
N GLU A 209 -11.72 -3.16 24.85
CA GLU A 209 -12.09 -2.25 25.94
C GLU A 209 -12.11 -0.79 25.45
N SER A 210 -11.15 -0.43 24.59
CA SER A 210 -11.04 0.89 23.98
C SER A 210 -10.94 0.83 22.46
N ILE A 211 -11.38 1.92 21.81
CA ILE A 211 -11.16 2.13 20.37
C ILE A 211 -9.67 2.27 20.07
N CYS A 212 -8.89 2.78 21.02
CA CYS A 212 -7.43 2.85 20.91
C CYS A 212 -6.84 1.45 20.73
N ASP A 213 -7.32 0.46 21.50
CA ASP A 213 -6.83 -0.91 21.44
C ASP A 213 -7.20 -1.59 20.12
N LEU A 214 -8.42 -1.33 19.62
CA LEU A 214 -8.85 -1.80 18.30
C LEU A 214 -7.91 -1.29 17.19
N TYR A 215 -7.63 0.02 17.16
CA TYR A 215 -6.76 0.59 16.14
C TYR A 215 -5.28 0.26 16.35
N HIS A 216 -4.87 0.00 17.59
CA HIS A 216 -3.54 -0.53 17.90
C HIS A 216 -3.36 -1.90 17.25
N ASP A 217 -4.25 -2.85 17.54
CA ASP A 217 -4.19 -4.18 16.96
C ASP A 217 -4.24 -4.13 15.43
N GLU A 218 -5.15 -3.32 14.86
CA GLU A 218 -5.25 -3.14 13.42
C GLU A 218 -3.95 -2.56 12.81
N TYR A 219 -3.34 -1.56 13.47
CA TYR A 219 -2.07 -0.96 13.02
C TYR A 219 -0.94 -2.00 12.96
N PHE A 220 -0.78 -2.80 14.01
CA PHE A 220 0.25 -3.83 14.04
C PHE A 220 -0.06 -4.98 13.08
N GLU A 221 -1.32 -5.37 12.91
CA GLU A 221 -1.72 -6.37 11.93
C GLU A 221 -1.34 -5.95 10.50
N ILE A 222 -1.68 -4.71 10.13
CA ILE A 222 -1.35 -4.11 8.83
C ILE A 222 0.17 -4.14 8.60
N ILE A 223 0.96 -3.68 9.58
CA ILE A 223 2.41 -3.65 9.47
C ILE A 223 3.01 -5.05 9.36
N ASN A 224 2.53 -6.00 10.18
CA ASN A 224 2.98 -7.39 10.14
C ASN A 224 2.68 -8.03 8.79
N ASN A 225 1.49 -7.77 8.23
CA ASN A 225 1.10 -8.29 6.91
C ASN A 225 2.01 -7.74 5.80
N ILE A 226 2.35 -6.44 5.83
CA ILE A 226 3.31 -5.86 4.88
C ILE A 226 4.69 -6.48 5.05
N LEU A 227 5.18 -6.59 6.29
CA LEU A 227 6.50 -7.18 6.56
C LEU A 227 6.59 -8.62 6.05
N ASN A 228 5.58 -9.43 6.34
CA ASN A 228 5.52 -10.82 5.87
C ASN A 228 5.43 -10.90 4.34
N SER A 229 4.65 -10.02 3.72
CA SER A 229 4.56 -9.98 2.26
C SER A 229 5.85 -9.47 1.61
N LEU A 230 6.56 -8.51 2.22
CA LEU A 230 7.86 -8.05 1.73
C LEU A 230 8.88 -9.17 1.89
N ASP A 231 8.92 -9.84 3.04
CA ASP A 231 9.90 -10.89 3.32
C ASP A 231 9.79 -12.06 2.32
N SER A 232 8.59 -12.59 2.16
CA SER A 232 8.32 -13.70 1.23
C SER A 232 8.66 -13.36 -0.23
N ARG A 233 8.54 -12.09 -0.62
CA ARG A 233 8.73 -11.65 -2.02
C ARG A 233 10.14 -11.17 -2.33
N PHE A 234 10.84 -10.59 -1.35
CA PHE A 234 12.21 -10.07 -1.49
C PHE A 234 13.28 -11.09 -1.08
N LYS A 235 12.93 -12.19 -0.39
CA LYS A 235 13.85 -13.30 -0.08
C LYS A 235 13.57 -14.55 -0.93
N GLN A 236 13.48 -14.40 -2.24
CA GLN A 236 13.34 -15.55 -3.14
C GLN A 236 14.66 -16.36 -3.16
N SER A 237 14.55 -17.69 -3.12
CA SER A 237 15.69 -18.61 -3.08
C SER A 237 16.65 -18.47 -4.27
N ILE A 238 16.18 -17.90 -5.38
CA ILE A 238 16.96 -17.68 -6.59
C ILE A 238 17.84 -16.43 -6.53
N PHE A 239 17.51 -15.43 -5.70
CA PHE A 239 18.24 -14.16 -5.65
C PHE A 239 19.72 -14.31 -5.25
N PRO A 240 20.11 -15.14 -4.27
CA PRO A 240 21.53 -15.35 -3.98
C PRO A 240 22.34 -15.85 -5.19
N LEU A 241 21.74 -16.69 -6.04
CA LEU A 241 22.39 -17.17 -7.26
C LEU A 241 22.51 -16.03 -8.28
N LEU A 242 21.44 -15.25 -8.49
CA LEU A 242 21.45 -14.13 -9.43
C LEU A 242 22.44 -13.04 -9.01
N CYS A 243 22.58 -12.73 -7.72
CA CYS A 243 23.59 -11.82 -7.20
C CYS A 243 25.01 -12.31 -7.50
N LYS A 244 25.28 -13.61 -7.39
CA LYS A 244 26.59 -14.18 -7.76
C LYS A 244 26.87 -14.06 -9.25
N VAL A 245 25.86 -14.32 -10.09
CA VAL A 245 25.99 -14.16 -11.55
C VAL A 245 26.24 -12.70 -11.92
N GLU A 246 25.53 -11.77 -11.30
CA GLU A 246 25.73 -10.33 -11.48
C GLU A 246 27.15 -9.90 -11.07
N GLN A 247 27.60 -10.31 -9.88
CA GLN A 247 28.97 -10.02 -9.41
C GLN A 247 30.02 -10.58 -10.36
N PHE A 248 29.82 -11.79 -10.88
CA PHE A 248 30.70 -12.39 -11.87
C PHE A 248 30.75 -11.57 -13.18
N ILE A 249 29.60 -11.12 -13.68
CA ILE A 249 29.54 -10.30 -14.91
C ILE A 249 30.19 -8.93 -14.69
N LEU A 250 29.92 -8.27 -13.55
CA LEU A 250 30.48 -6.96 -13.24
C LEU A 250 31.99 -7.02 -13.01
N SER A 251 32.47 -8.04 -12.31
CA SER A 251 33.91 -8.23 -12.07
C SER A 251 34.67 -8.54 -13.35
N THR A 252 34.14 -9.39 -14.22
CA THR A 252 34.74 -9.68 -15.53
C THR A 252 34.72 -8.46 -16.45
N ALA A 253 33.61 -7.72 -16.52
CA ALA A 253 33.51 -6.49 -17.30
C ALA A 253 34.48 -5.39 -16.84
N ASN A 254 34.75 -5.32 -15.53
CA ASN A 254 35.70 -4.37 -14.95
C ASN A 254 37.16 -4.87 -14.96
N GLY A 255 37.45 -6.00 -15.60
CA GLY A 255 38.81 -6.54 -15.73
C GLY A 255 39.40 -7.12 -14.45
N THR A 256 38.59 -7.33 -13.41
CA THR A 256 39.01 -8.04 -12.19
C THR A 256 38.97 -9.55 -12.42
N GLN A 257 40.09 -10.24 -12.18
CA GLN A 257 40.13 -11.71 -12.22
C GLN A 257 39.24 -12.26 -11.09
N VAL A 258 38.20 -12.99 -11.47
CA VAL A 258 37.44 -13.80 -10.52
C VAL A 258 38.32 -14.98 -10.14
N CYS A 259 38.89 -14.97 -8.92
CA CYS A 259 39.51 -16.16 -8.38
C CYS A 259 38.42 -17.23 -8.21
N ASP A 260 38.55 -18.35 -8.93
CA ASP A 260 37.78 -19.55 -8.67
C ASP A 260 38.17 -20.09 -7.29
N ASP A 261 37.44 -19.68 -6.25
CA ASP A 261 37.46 -20.35 -4.94
C ASP A 261 36.67 -21.69 -5.00
N ALA A 262 36.84 -22.44 -6.09
CA ALA A 262 36.29 -23.76 -6.30
C ALA A 262 37.40 -24.82 -6.28
N LYS A 263 38.25 -24.80 -5.24
CA LYS A 263 39.03 -25.96 -4.81
C LYS A 263 39.20 -25.98 -3.28
N LYS A 264 38.19 -26.52 -2.58
CA LYS A 264 38.33 -27.58 -1.58
C LYS A 264 36.97 -28.01 -1.05
#